data_AF-A0AAD4M238-F1
#
_entry.id   AF-A0AAD4M238-F1
#
_cell.length_a   1.000
_cell.length_b   1.000
_cell.length_c   1.000
_cell.angle_alpha   90.00
_cell.angle_beta   90.00
_cell.angle_gamma   90.00
#
_symmetry.space_group_name_H-M   'P 1'
#
loop_
_entity.id
_entity.type
_entity.pdbx_description
1 polymer ?
#
loop_
_entity_poly.entity_id
_entity_poly.type
_entity_poly.pdbx_seq_one_letter_code
_entity_poly.pdbx_strand_id
1 'polypeptide(L)'
;MEPFLSGRFVKDAPSTVTKSDEACTVQKEFIERIANDRPDMDAHLPPISLAYKGFGRFRAHMDSQNDHLMGRMPKSKAKFEAAIDEFLREMSRFYDSEMNRAESVRESLNEIWRFYFQEYEPRKFPVYRRRLSSSSDDDAVGPPNLVEALIKVKNELGTTDRDGSVELAAYYTQFLESNTSQESRQRFLFPALGILVLGAHIGFYALSFTKVTRLVALTPLLPAAIWSGDEWARPTLMKAFQAACILQYHINKDTAEFMADRLPHPPKGDLPYVNEVPAHPPSGKLHFETRVEYYQGKDHHLNRFIYGATLGKNKDRVVVKFTKRYCLPLHLFCAEKRHAPRVLGYGVVHGGWHVIVMEWIANDPSDRENYASKYLPRWSKDLKKLVDGFHEEGFVHGDLRDANLIVPKKNPKRIMLLNFDWGGDVKSGAVHYPAACRNSDLVDGYDLEITVMRDNLALDNTLRKLEAERMEIDED
;
A
#
# COMPACT_ATOMS: atom_id res chain seq x y z
N MET A 1 2.29 -27.62 6.32
CA MET A 1 2.58 -26.47 5.45
C MET A 1 1.42 -26.39 4.49
N GLU A 2 0.61 -25.33 4.53
CA GLU A 2 -0.46 -25.18 3.55
C GLU A 2 0.15 -25.14 2.13
N PRO A 3 -0.40 -25.90 1.17
CA PRO A 3 0.06 -25.81 -0.20
C PRO A 3 -0.38 -24.45 -0.77
N PHE A 4 0.58 -23.53 -0.84
CA PHE A 4 0.49 -22.36 -1.71
C PHE A 4 0.02 -22.83 -3.09
N LEU A 5 -0.96 -22.13 -3.70
CA LEU A 5 -1.41 -22.41 -5.06
C LEU A 5 -2.13 -23.78 -5.22
N SER A 6 -3.14 -24.04 -4.39
CA SER A 6 -3.95 -25.28 -4.49
C SER A 6 -5.44 -25.06 -4.81
N GLY A 7 -5.86 -23.79 -4.93
CA GLY A 7 -7.25 -23.39 -5.20
C GLY A 7 -7.64 -23.42 -6.67
N ARG A 8 -8.90 -23.06 -6.95
CA ARG A 8 -9.48 -23.10 -8.31
C ARG A 8 -8.77 -22.24 -9.34
N PHE A 9 -8.18 -21.09 -8.97
CA PHE A 9 -7.38 -20.28 -9.92
C PHE A 9 -6.16 -21.01 -10.50
N VAL A 10 -5.69 -22.07 -9.83
CA VAL A 10 -4.59 -22.90 -10.31
C VAL A 10 -5.11 -24.05 -11.16
N LYS A 11 -6.16 -24.72 -10.70
CA LYS A 11 -6.67 -25.97 -11.30
C LYS A 11 -7.52 -25.74 -12.55
N ASP A 12 -8.37 -24.71 -12.52
CA ASP A 12 -9.35 -24.48 -13.56
C ASP A 12 -8.78 -23.50 -14.61
N ALA A 13 -9.31 -23.56 -15.84
CA ALA A 13 -8.93 -22.59 -16.86
C ALA A 13 -9.25 -21.15 -16.41
N PRO A 14 -8.36 -20.16 -16.59
CA PRO A 14 -8.60 -18.77 -16.17
C PRO A 14 -9.91 -18.20 -16.70
N SER A 15 -10.29 -18.54 -17.94
CA SER A 15 -11.56 -18.15 -18.55
C SER A 15 -12.82 -18.69 -17.86
N THR A 16 -12.69 -19.72 -17.03
CA THR A 16 -13.80 -20.37 -16.32
C THR A 16 -14.01 -19.73 -14.96
N VAL A 17 -12.94 -19.60 -14.17
CA VAL A 17 -12.99 -19.04 -12.80
C VAL A 17 -13.18 -17.53 -12.74
N THR A 18 -13.13 -16.86 -13.88
CA THR A 18 -13.24 -15.40 -13.99
C THR A 18 -14.58 -14.92 -14.49
N LYS A 19 -15.49 -15.85 -14.81
CA LYS A 19 -16.91 -15.51 -15.00
C LYS A 19 -17.42 -14.82 -13.74
N SER A 20 -18.19 -13.75 -13.88
CA SER A 20 -18.58 -12.89 -12.76
C SER A 20 -19.07 -13.66 -11.52
N ASP A 21 -19.99 -14.62 -11.69
CA ASP A 21 -20.55 -15.39 -10.58
C ASP A 21 -19.54 -16.36 -9.94
N GLU A 22 -18.70 -16.98 -10.77
CA GLU A 22 -17.63 -17.87 -10.31
C GLU A 22 -16.55 -17.09 -9.56
N ALA A 23 -16.11 -15.96 -10.11
CA ALA A 23 -15.14 -15.07 -9.48
C ALA A 23 -15.65 -14.57 -8.13
N CYS A 24 -16.93 -14.17 -8.05
CA CYS A 24 -17.55 -13.78 -6.78
C CYS A 24 -17.58 -14.94 -5.77
N THR A 25 -17.77 -16.17 -6.24
CA THR A 25 -17.80 -17.36 -5.38
C THR A 25 -16.41 -17.69 -4.85
N VAL A 26 -15.40 -17.74 -5.72
CA VAL A 26 -14.00 -18.03 -5.35
C VAL A 26 -13.45 -16.94 -4.42
N GLN A 27 -13.89 -15.69 -4.56
CA GLN A 27 -13.47 -14.58 -3.70
C GLN A 27 -13.90 -14.72 -2.23
N LYS A 28 -14.88 -15.59 -1.91
CA LYS A 28 -15.32 -15.86 -0.53
C LYS A 28 -14.35 -16.77 0.23
N GLU A 29 -13.56 -17.56 -0.47
CA GLU A 29 -12.64 -18.54 0.13
C GLU A 29 -11.24 -17.92 0.27
N PHE A 30 -10.76 -17.74 1.51
CA PHE A 30 -9.53 -17.01 1.79
C PHE A 30 -8.29 -17.57 1.06
N ILE A 31 -8.18 -18.89 0.96
CA ILE A 31 -7.02 -19.56 0.33
C ILE A 31 -7.15 -19.55 -1.20
N GLU A 32 -8.36 -19.45 -1.73
CA GLU A 32 -8.62 -19.50 -3.17
C GLU A 32 -8.77 -18.13 -3.80
N ARG A 33 -8.96 -17.07 -3.03
CA ARG A 33 -9.22 -15.73 -3.58
C ARG A 33 -7.96 -15.01 -4.08
N ILE A 34 -8.17 -14.04 -4.96
CA ILE A 34 -7.16 -13.02 -5.30
C ILE A 34 -7.33 -11.86 -4.32
N ALA A 35 -6.26 -11.48 -3.63
CA ALA A 35 -6.23 -10.30 -2.78
C ALA A 35 -6.25 -9.04 -3.65
N ASN A 36 -7.45 -8.49 -3.88
CA ASN A 36 -7.68 -7.29 -4.68
C ASN A 36 -8.52 -6.22 -3.93
N ASP A 37 -8.50 -6.27 -2.60
CA ASP A 37 -9.27 -5.39 -1.71
C ASP A 37 -10.80 -5.43 -1.96
N ARG A 38 -11.31 -6.56 -2.48
CA ARG A 38 -12.75 -6.83 -2.70
C ARG A 38 -13.13 -8.23 -2.17
N PRO A 39 -14.35 -8.42 -1.61
CA PRO A 39 -15.32 -7.36 -1.29
C PRO A 39 -14.82 -6.43 -0.16
N ASP A 40 -13.93 -6.93 0.69
CA ASP A 40 -13.34 -6.20 1.81
C ASP A 40 -11.84 -5.97 1.60
N MET A 41 -11.30 -4.97 2.30
CA MET A 41 -9.87 -4.65 2.25
C MET A 41 -9.02 -5.81 2.77
N ASP A 42 -7.86 -6.05 2.13
CA ASP A 42 -6.87 -7.06 2.53
C ASP A 42 -6.01 -6.57 3.70
N ALA A 43 -6.66 -6.26 4.81
CA ALA A 43 -6.14 -5.67 6.03
C ALA A 43 -4.86 -6.30 6.63
N HIS A 44 -4.70 -7.61 6.46
CA HIS A 44 -3.57 -8.39 6.95
C HIS A 44 -2.33 -8.26 6.05
N LEU A 45 -2.47 -7.69 4.85
CA LEU A 45 -1.39 -7.48 3.92
C LEU A 45 -1.00 -5.99 3.88
N PRO A 46 0.30 -5.66 3.83
CA PRO A 46 0.74 -4.27 3.72
C PRO A 46 0.24 -3.67 2.40
N PRO A 47 -0.12 -2.38 2.33
CA PRO A 47 -0.48 -1.70 1.08
C PRO A 47 0.56 -1.96 0.01
N ILE A 48 0.16 -2.07 -1.26
CA ILE A 48 1.05 -2.52 -2.33
C ILE A 48 2.35 -1.69 -2.47
N SER A 49 2.27 -0.39 -2.16
CA SER A 49 3.43 0.52 -2.14
C SER A 49 4.40 0.28 -0.98
N LEU A 50 3.95 -0.39 0.09
CA LEU A 50 4.76 -0.85 1.22
C LEU A 50 5.17 -2.33 1.07
N ALA A 51 4.48 -3.11 0.25
CA ALA A 51 4.87 -4.50 -0.08
C ALA A 51 6.13 -4.53 -0.97
N TYR A 52 6.19 -3.67 -1.99
CA TYR A 52 7.34 -3.60 -2.90
C TYR A 52 7.64 -2.15 -3.33
N LYS A 53 8.92 -1.77 -3.23
CA LYS A 53 9.40 -0.39 -3.47
C LYS A 53 9.07 0.10 -4.88
N GLY A 54 9.10 -0.77 -5.89
CA GLY A 54 8.79 -0.41 -7.28
C GLY A 54 7.35 0.11 -7.43
N PHE A 55 6.37 -0.51 -6.76
CA PHE A 55 4.98 -0.06 -6.83
C PHE A 55 4.78 1.30 -6.16
N GLY A 56 5.47 1.57 -5.06
CA GLY A 56 5.49 2.89 -4.44
C GLY A 56 6.08 3.95 -5.38
N ARG A 57 7.17 3.63 -6.08
CA ARG A 57 7.80 4.51 -7.08
C ARG A 57 6.87 4.83 -8.24
N PHE A 58 6.16 3.83 -8.74
CA PHE A 58 5.16 4.03 -9.80
C PHE A 58 4.14 5.09 -9.37
N ARG A 59 3.54 4.96 -8.17
CA ARG A 59 2.56 5.93 -7.67
C ARG A 59 3.17 7.32 -7.48
N ALA A 60 4.37 7.40 -6.90
CA ALA A 60 5.08 8.66 -6.75
C ALA A 60 5.37 9.35 -8.09
N HIS A 61 5.64 8.58 -9.16
CA HIS A 61 5.81 9.11 -10.51
C HIS A 61 4.50 9.71 -11.04
N MET A 62 3.38 9.01 -10.87
CA MET A 62 2.05 9.49 -11.25
C MET A 62 1.64 10.77 -10.52
N ASP A 63 1.94 10.86 -9.22
CA ASP A 63 1.61 12.01 -8.38
C ASP A 63 2.54 13.22 -8.61
N SER A 64 3.71 13.00 -9.22
CA SER A 64 4.72 14.04 -9.38
C SER A 64 4.31 15.08 -10.43
N GLN A 65 4.54 16.35 -10.09
CA GLN A 65 4.44 17.48 -11.03
C GLN A 65 5.74 17.69 -11.83
N ASN A 66 6.84 17.07 -11.41
CA ASN A 66 8.17 17.24 -11.99
C ASN A 66 8.70 15.90 -12.56
N ASP A 67 8.84 15.82 -13.90
CA ASP A 67 9.35 14.65 -14.63
C ASP A 67 10.80 14.27 -14.26
N HIS A 68 11.55 15.17 -13.60
CA HIS A 68 12.99 15.03 -13.36
C HIS A 68 13.38 14.18 -12.14
N LEU A 69 12.44 13.76 -11.29
CA LEU A 69 12.76 13.24 -9.95
C LEU A 69 13.11 11.74 -9.88
N MET A 70 13.01 10.97 -10.96
CA MET A 70 12.96 9.50 -10.82
C MET A 70 13.81 8.73 -11.85
N GLY A 71 15.11 9.01 -11.86
CA GLY A 71 16.17 8.02 -12.08
C GLY A 71 16.43 7.48 -13.49
N ARG A 72 15.43 7.31 -14.35
CA ARG A 72 15.62 6.78 -15.71
C ARG A 72 14.74 7.47 -16.75
N MET A 73 15.39 8.15 -17.68
CA MET A 73 14.74 8.80 -18.83
C MET A 73 14.77 7.88 -20.06
N PRO A 74 13.80 7.98 -20.97
CA PRO A 74 13.87 7.28 -22.24
C PRO A 74 15.09 7.80 -23.03
N LYS A 75 15.73 6.95 -23.83
CA LYS A 75 16.87 7.36 -24.67
C LYS A 75 16.54 8.53 -25.60
N SER A 76 15.28 8.62 -26.05
CA SER A 76 14.75 9.76 -26.80
C SER A 76 13.32 10.02 -26.34
N LYS A 77 13.11 11.15 -25.65
CA LYS A 77 11.77 11.59 -25.21
C LYS A 77 10.82 11.71 -26.40
N ALA A 78 11.24 12.39 -27.47
CA ALA A 78 10.42 12.58 -28.67
C ALA A 78 10.00 11.26 -29.34
N LYS A 79 10.92 10.29 -29.49
CA LYS A 79 10.58 8.99 -30.10
C LYS A 79 9.72 8.11 -29.19
N PHE A 80 9.93 8.20 -27.87
CA PHE A 80 9.10 7.52 -26.89
C PHE A 80 7.66 8.06 -26.91
N GLU A 81 7.50 9.39 -26.90
CA GLU A 81 6.19 10.03 -27.04
C GLU A 81 5.51 9.68 -28.37
N ALA A 82 6.26 9.67 -29.48
CA ALA A 82 5.73 9.28 -30.78
C ALA A 82 5.25 7.81 -30.82
N ALA A 83 5.96 6.89 -30.16
CA ALA A 83 5.54 5.50 -30.07
C ALA A 83 4.29 5.32 -29.20
N ILE A 84 4.14 6.12 -28.14
CA ILE A 84 2.91 6.15 -27.35
C ILE A 84 1.77 6.74 -28.17
N ASP A 85 1.99 7.84 -28.91
CA ASP A 85 0.97 8.41 -29.79
C ASP A 85 0.50 7.40 -30.84
N GLU A 86 1.40 6.58 -31.39
CA GLU A 86 1.04 5.50 -32.30
C GLU A 86 0.21 4.41 -31.60
N PHE A 87 0.60 3.99 -30.39
CA PHE A 87 -0.23 3.10 -29.57
C PHE A 87 -1.65 3.64 -29.38
N LEU A 88 -1.80 4.95 -29.10
CA LEU A 88 -3.12 5.57 -28.92
C LEU A 88 -3.95 5.54 -30.22
N ARG A 89 -3.32 5.73 -31.39
CA ARG A 89 -4.01 5.59 -32.68
C ARG A 89 -4.48 4.17 -32.92
N GLU A 90 -3.63 3.19 -32.64
CA GLU A 90 -3.96 1.77 -32.80
C GLU A 90 -5.07 1.32 -31.85
N MET A 91 -5.07 1.81 -30.60
CA MET A 91 -6.12 1.46 -29.62
C MET A 91 -7.47 2.10 -29.93
N SER A 92 -7.47 3.20 -30.67
CA SER A 92 -8.68 3.90 -31.15
C SER A 92 -9.39 3.16 -32.30
N ARG A 93 -8.76 2.13 -32.89
CA ARG A 93 -9.38 1.33 -33.96
C ARG A 93 -10.30 0.27 -33.38
N PHE A 94 -11.30 -0.12 -34.18
CA PHE A 94 -12.06 -1.35 -33.96
C PHE A 94 -11.35 -2.53 -34.62
N TYR A 95 -11.42 -3.69 -33.99
CA TYR A 95 -10.81 -4.92 -34.48
C TYR A 95 -11.87 -6.01 -34.59
N ASP A 96 -11.75 -6.85 -35.62
CA ASP A 96 -12.68 -7.96 -35.87
C ASP A 96 -12.54 -9.09 -34.83
N SER A 97 -11.42 -9.15 -34.11
CA SER A 97 -11.17 -10.16 -33.09
C SER A 97 -10.25 -9.66 -31.99
N GLU A 98 -10.38 -10.26 -30.78
CA GLU A 98 -9.45 -10.04 -29.67
C GLU A 98 -8.01 -10.38 -30.05
N MET A 99 -7.82 -11.36 -30.94
CA MET A 99 -6.49 -11.78 -31.41
C MET A 99 -5.81 -10.67 -32.22
N ASN A 100 -6.52 -10.04 -33.14
CA ASN A 100 -5.99 -8.96 -33.97
C ASN A 100 -5.65 -7.73 -33.11
N ARG A 101 -6.53 -7.37 -32.16
CA ARG A 101 -6.24 -6.29 -31.21
C ARG A 101 -5.01 -6.62 -30.37
N ALA A 102 -4.91 -7.84 -29.85
CA ALA A 102 -3.80 -8.25 -28.99
C ALA A 102 -2.44 -8.22 -29.72
N GLU A 103 -2.43 -8.55 -31.01
CA GLU A 103 -1.22 -8.44 -31.84
C GLU A 103 -0.77 -6.98 -32.00
N SER A 104 -1.70 -6.07 -32.32
CA SER A 104 -1.41 -4.62 -32.41
C SER A 104 -0.94 -4.03 -31.07
N VAL A 105 -1.57 -4.42 -29.95
CA VAL A 105 -1.13 -4.04 -28.59
C VAL A 105 0.31 -4.49 -28.35
N ARG A 106 0.62 -5.76 -28.66
CA ARG A 106 1.95 -6.35 -28.42
C ARG A 106 3.03 -5.60 -29.20
N GLU A 107 2.81 -5.34 -30.48
CA GLU A 107 3.76 -4.63 -31.34
C GLU A 107 4.02 -3.22 -30.82
N SER A 108 2.94 -2.49 -30.52
CA SER A 108 3.02 -1.12 -30.00
C SER A 108 3.74 -1.04 -28.64
N LEU A 109 3.46 -1.96 -27.72
CA LEU A 109 4.13 -1.99 -26.42
C LEU A 109 5.62 -2.35 -26.54
N ASN A 110 5.99 -3.28 -27.41
CA ASN A 110 7.40 -3.59 -27.68
C ASN A 110 8.14 -2.34 -28.21
N GLU A 111 7.49 -1.58 -29.11
CA GLU A 111 8.03 -0.34 -29.67
C GLU A 111 8.19 0.78 -28.64
N ILE A 112 7.31 0.85 -27.64
CA ILE A 112 7.43 1.79 -26.51
C ILE A 112 8.59 1.35 -25.59
N TRP A 113 8.67 0.06 -25.23
CA TRP A 113 9.63 -0.44 -24.25
C TRP A 113 11.07 -0.45 -24.75
N ARG A 114 11.30 -0.61 -26.06
CA ARG A 114 12.66 -0.57 -26.62
C ARG A 114 13.45 0.68 -26.23
N PHE A 115 12.78 1.81 -25.96
CA PHE A 115 13.45 3.07 -25.57
C PHE A 115 14.04 3.04 -24.15
N TYR A 116 13.65 2.07 -23.32
CA TYR A 116 14.17 1.83 -21.98
C TYR A 116 15.11 0.63 -21.90
N PHE A 117 15.06 -0.33 -22.84
CA PHE A 117 15.68 -1.65 -22.67
C PHE A 117 16.73 -2.08 -23.70
N GLN A 118 17.20 -1.22 -24.63
CA GLN A 118 18.07 -1.59 -25.78
C GLN A 118 19.33 -2.49 -25.54
N GLU A 119 19.85 -2.66 -24.33
CA GLU A 119 20.97 -3.59 -24.04
C GLU A 119 20.52 -5.04 -23.80
N TYR A 120 19.21 -5.23 -23.66
CA TYR A 120 18.51 -6.50 -23.77
C TYR A 120 17.67 -6.41 -25.04
N GLU A 121 17.73 -7.40 -25.93
CA GLU A 121 16.59 -7.61 -26.82
C GLU A 121 15.34 -7.64 -25.93
N PRO A 122 14.30 -6.83 -26.19
CA PRO A 122 13.10 -6.89 -25.37
C PRO A 122 12.60 -8.33 -25.43
N ARG A 123 12.68 -9.04 -24.29
CA ARG A 123 11.93 -10.28 -24.08
C ARG A 123 10.49 -9.91 -24.42
N LYS A 124 10.02 -10.38 -25.58
CA LYS A 124 8.81 -9.90 -26.25
C LYS A 124 7.66 -10.01 -25.26
N PHE A 125 6.86 -8.96 -25.09
CA PHE A 125 5.66 -9.08 -24.26
C PHE A 125 4.82 -10.31 -24.71
N PRO A 126 4.52 -11.27 -23.82
CA PRO A 126 3.64 -12.37 -24.13
C PRO A 126 2.26 -11.78 -24.36
N VAL A 127 1.61 -12.17 -25.45
CA VAL A 127 0.16 -12.25 -25.44
C VAL A 127 -0.15 -13.66 -24.98
N TYR A 128 -0.77 -13.84 -23.81
CA TYR A 128 -1.10 -15.18 -23.34
C TYR A 128 -2.09 -15.85 -24.31
N ARG A 129 -1.57 -16.63 -25.26
CA ARG A 129 -2.34 -17.50 -26.14
C ARG A 129 -2.44 -18.87 -25.49
N ARG A 130 -3.66 -19.35 -25.41
CA ARG A 130 -4.05 -20.64 -24.82
C ARG A 130 -3.27 -21.80 -25.47
N ARG A 131 -2.18 -22.27 -24.85
CA ARG A 131 -1.68 -23.65 -24.93
C ARG A 131 -0.78 -23.99 -23.73
N LEU A 132 -1.41 -24.51 -22.67
CA LEU A 132 -0.74 -25.36 -21.69
C LEU A 132 -0.50 -26.73 -22.34
N SER A 133 0.61 -26.87 -23.06
CA SER A 133 1.31 -28.15 -23.31
C SER A 133 2.50 -27.87 -24.22
N SER A 134 3.68 -28.23 -23.73
CA SER A 134 4.98 -28.24 -24.42
C SER A 134 5.47 -26.90 -24.99
N SER A 135 6.58 -26.40 -24.43
CA SER A 135 7.54 -25.44 -25.00
C SER A 135 7.10 -24.75 -26.30
N SER A 136 6.65 -23.49 -26.22
CA SER A 136 6.53 -22.64 -27.40
C SER A 136 6.69 -21.16 -27.04
N ASP A 137 7.90 -20.64 -27.29
CA ASP A 137 8.29 -19.34 -27.87
C ASP A 137 7.55 -18.01 -27.59
N ASP A 138 6.63 -17.92 -26.63
CA ASP A 138 5.73 -16.76 -26.53
C ASP A 138 5.71 -16.02 -25.18
N ASP A 139 6.80 -16.02 -24.39
CA ASP A 139 6.87 -15.31 -23.11
C ASP A 139 7.88 -14.13 -23.07
N ALA A 140 7.52 -13.00 -22.42
CA ALA A 140 8.51 -12.13 -21.74
C ALA A 140 8.85 -12.75 -20.39
N VAL A 141 9.42 -13.94 -20.46
CA VAL A 141 10.15 -14.53 -19.35
C VAL A 141 11.30 -13.56 -19.05
N GLY A 142 11.49 -13.15 -17.80
CA GLY A 142 12.71 -12.53 -17.26
C GLY A 142 13.84 -13.55 -17.07
N PRO A 143 15.03 -13.17 -16.59
CA PRO A 143 16.12 -14.12 -16.34
C PRO A 143 15.61 -15.40 -15.64
N PRO A 144 16.10 -16.58 -16.05
CA PRO A 144 15.28 -17.64 -16.63
C PRO A 144 13.97 -17.95 -15.86
N ASN A 145 12.85 -17.91 -16.58
CA ASN A 145 11.51 -18.42 -16.25
C ASN A 145 10.67 -17.68 -15.18
N LEU A 146 10.89 -16.39 -14.94
CA LEU A 146 10.04 -15.58 -14.06
C LEU A 146 9.26 -14.49 -14.80
N VAL A 147 8.00 -14.28 -14.42
CA VAL A 147 7.11 -13.32 -15.09
C VAL A 147 7.33 -11.90 -14.55
N GLU A 148 7.72 -10.97 -15.42
CA GLU A 148 7.97 -9.57 -15.04
C GLU A 148 6.81 -8.64 -15.44
N ALA A 149 6.10 -9.01 -16.50
CA ALA A 149 4.91 -8.32 -16.96
C ALA A 149 3.93 -9.28 -17.63
N LEU A 150 2.62 -9.03 -17.45
CA LEU A 150 1.55 -9.75 -18.14
C LEU A 150 0.62 -8.74 -18.82
N ILE A 151 0.13 -9.11 -20.00
CA ILE A 151 -0.85 -8.31 -20.73
C ILE A 151 -2.13 -9.12 -20.87
N LYS A 152 -3.26 -8.49 -20.57
CA LYS A 152 -4.57 -8.98 -20.94
C LYS A 152 -5.27 -7.99 -21.86
N VAL A 153 -5.74 -8.50 -23.00
CA VAL A 153 -6.47 -7.71 -24.01
C VAL A 153 -7.88 -8.25 -24.15
N LYS A 154 -8.85 -7.34 -24.21
CA LYS A 154 -10.25 -7.58 -24.58
C LYS A 154 -10.63 -6.64 -25.72
N ASN A 155 -11.54 -7.09 -26.58
CA ASN A 155 -11.85 -6.34 -27.79
C ASN A 155 -12.50 -5.00 -27.45
N GLU A 156 -13.47 -4.98 -26.53
CA GLU A 156 -14.05 -3.75 -25.96
C GLU A 156 -14.37 -3.94 -24.47
N LEU A 157 -14.68 -2.85 -23.78
CA LEU A 157 -15.17 -2.90 -22.40
C LEU A 157 -16.54 -3.61 -22.35
N GLY A 158 -16.68 -4.62 -21.50
CA GLY A 158 -17.96 -5.31 -21.28
C GLY A 158 -18.35 -6.33 -22.34
N THR A 159 -17.47 -6.71 -23.28
CA THR A 159 -17.78 -7.70 -24.32
C THR A 159 -17.85 -9.14 -23.84
N THR A 160 -17.40 -9.41 -22.61
CA THR A 160 -17.40 -10.76 -22.03
C THR A 160 -17.97 -10.73 -20.61
N ASP A 161 -18.55 -11.84 -20.18
CA ASP A 161 -19.03 -12.10 -18.81
C ASP A 161 -17.88 -12.31 -17.78
N ARG A 162 -16.65 -11.94 -18.17
CA ARG A 162 -15.41 -12.22 -17.44
C ARG A 162 -14.70 -10.94 -17.04
N ASP A 163 -14.19 -10.92 -15.82
CA ASP A 163 -13.35 -9.82 -15.35
C ASP A 163 -11.91 -9.99 -15.86
N GLY A 164 -11.51 -9.10 -16.77
CA GLY A 164 -10.17 -9.13 -17.38
C GLY A 164 -9.02 -8.93 -16.38
N SER A 165 -9.26 -8.21 -15.27
CA SER A 165 -8.27 -8.03 -14.21
C SER A 165 -8.09 -9.30 -13.38
N VAL A 166 -9.19 -10.02 -13.11
CA VAL A 166 -9.15 -11.33 -12.43
C VAL A 166 -8.51 -12.37 -13.35
N GLU A 167 -8.78 -12.35 -14.67
CA GLU A 167 -8.11 -13.21 -15.65
C GLU A 167 -6.59 -13.00 -15.63
N LEU A 168 -6.14 -11.73 -15.58
CA LEU A 168 -4.74 -11.37 -15.50
C LEU A 168 -4.06 -11.98 -14.24
N ALA A 169 -4.70 -11.87 -13.09
CA ALA A 169 -4.21 -12.47 -11.84
C ALA A 169 -4.23 -14.01 -11.86
N ALA A 170 -5.24 -14.63 -12.48
CA ALA A 170 -5.31 -16.08 -12.64
C ALA A 170 -4.14 -16.61 -13.49
N TYR A 171 -3.82 -15.96 -14.62
CA TYR A 171 -2.65 -16.31 -15.43
C TYR A 171 -1.34 -16.19 -14.66
N TYR A 172 -1.16 -15.09 -13.92
CA TYR A 172 0.00 -14.91 -13.05
C TYR A 172 0.11 -16.04 -12.01
N THR A 173 -1.01 -16.41 -11.40
CA THR A 173 -1.08 -17.48 -10.38
C THR A 173 -0.65 -18.84 -10.97
N GLN A 174 -1.17 -19.20 -12.14
CA GLN A 174 -0.82 -20.43 -12.84
C GLN A 174 0.65 -20.45 -13.28
N PHE A 175 1.14 -19.32 -13.80
CA PHE A 175 2.55 -19.20 -14.17
C PHE A 175 3.47 -19.49 -12.98
N LEU A 176 3.18 -18.90 -11.81
CA LEU A 176 3.98 -19.13 -10.62
C LEU A 176 3.92 -20.58 -10.14
N GLU A 177 2.75 -21.22 -10.20
CA GLU A 177 2.63 -22.63 -9.82
C GLU A 177 3.55 -23.50 -10.65
N SER A 178 3.54 -23.31 -11.97
CA SER A 178 4.25 -24.18 -12.90
C SER A 178 5.76 -23.89 -12.99
N ASN A 179 6.19 -22.66 -12.66
CA ASN A 179 7.57 -22.20 -12.90
C ASN A 179 8.38 -21.90 -11.63
N THR A 180 7.79 -21.97 -10.43
CA THR A 180 8.50 -21.66 -9.18
C THR A 180 8.44 -22.79 -8.17
N SER A 181 9.48 -22.89 -7.33
CA SER A 181 9.48 -23.83 -6.19
C SER A 181 8.76 -23.22 -4.99
N GLN A 182 8.27 -24.09 -4.08
CA GLN A 182 7.71 -23.65 -2.81
C GLN A 182 8.71 -22.82 -1.99
N GLU A 183 9.99 -23.19 -2.01
CA GLU A 183 11.06 -22.45 -1.35
C GLU A 183 11.21 -21.04 -1.94
N SER A 184 11.20 -20.91 -3.26
CA SER A 184 11.30 -19.62 -3.93
C SER A 184 10.10 -18.71 -3.59
N ARG A 185 8.90 -19.29 -3.48
CA ARG A 185 7.67 -18.62 -3.01
C ARG A 185 7.72 -18.17 -1.55
N GLN A 186 8.56 -18.80 -0.74
CA GLN A 186 8.87 -18.33 0.61
C GLN A 186 10.06 -17.37 0.65
N ARG A 187 10.74 -17.12 -0.49
CA ARG A 187 11.95 -16.30 -0.60
C ARG A 187 11.79 -15.01 -1.41
N PHE A 188 10.78 -14.92 -2.27
CA PHE A 188 10.56 -13.77 -3.14
C PHE A 188 9.08 -13.43 -3.34
N LEU A 189 8.76 -12.15 -3.52
CA LEU A 189 7.39 -11.65 -3.75
C LEU A 189 6.92 -11.80 -5.20
N PHE A 190 7.81 -12.12 -6.14
CA PHE A 190 7.51 -12.17 -7.57
C PHE A 190 6.75 -10.94 -8.10
N PRO A 191 7.22 -9.70 -7.85
CA PRO A 191 6.51 -8.53 -8.32
C PRO A 191 6.41 -8.55 -9.85
N ALA A 192 5.22 -8.29 -10.40
CA ALA A 192 4.97 -8.22 -11.83
C ALA A 192 4.11 -7.01 -12.19
N LEU A 193 4.33 -6.48 -13.39
CA LEU A 193 3.50 -5.43 -13.99
C LEU A 193 2.33 -6.05 -14.76
N GLY A 194 1.12 -5.82 -14.31
CA GLY A 194 -0.08 -6.15 -15.08
C GLY A 194 -0.48 -5.00 -16.02
N ILE A 195 -0.79 -5.30 -17.27
CA ILE A 195 -1.31 -4.36 -18.26
C ILE A 195 -2.65 -4.90 -18.77
N LEU A 196 -3.72 -4.13 -18.57
CA LEU A 196 -5.06 -4.50 -19.03
C LEU A 196 -5.49 -3.52 -20.12
N VAL A 197 -5.79 -4.03 -21.31
CA VAL A 197 -6.33 -3.25 -22.43
C VAL A 197 -7.75 -3.71 -22.72
N LEU A 198 -8.72 -2.79 -22.64
CA LEU A 198 -10.14 -3.03 -22.87
C LEU A 198 -10.63 -2.04 -23.94
N GLY A 199 -10.63 -2.46 -25.21
CA GLY A 199 -10.93 -1.55 -26.30
C GLY A 199 -9.95 -0.38 -26.35
N ALA A 200 -10.49 0.83 -26.39
CA ALA A 200 -9.73 2.09 -26.30
C ALA A 200 -9.38 2.51 -24.86
N HIS A 201 -9.24 1.59 -23.91
CA HIS A 201 -8.83 1.88 -22.53
C HIS A 201 -7.65 1.02 -22.10
N ILE A 202 -6.78 1.56 -21.24
CA ILE A 202 -5.63 0.86 -20.66
C ILE A 202 -5.53 1.10 -19.15
N GLY A 203 -5.23 0.06 -18.38
CA GLY A 203 -4.93 0.15 -16.95
C GLY A 203 -3.64 -0.59 -16.60
N PHE A 204 -2.89 -0.05 -15.64
CA PHE A 204 -1.70 -0.68 -15.08
C PHE A 204 -1.98 -1.21 -13.68
N TYR A 205 -1.49 -2.42 -13.40
CA TYR A 205 -1.75 -3.17 -12.18
C TYR A 205 -0.44 -3.66 -11.57
N ALA A 206 -0.41 -3.73 -10.25
CA ALA A 206 0.62 -4.41 -9.49
C ALA A 206 0.16 -5.83 -9.19
N LEU A 207 1.00 -6.78 -9.55
CA LEU A 207 0.86 -8.19 -9.20
C LEU A 207 1.99 -8.58 -8.26
N SER A 208 1.69 -9.34 -7.22
CA SER A 208 2.70 -9.94 -6.35
C SER A 208 2.16 -11.18 -5.69
N PHE A 209 3.05 -12.08 -5.28
CA PHE A 209 2.71 -13.30 -4.58
C PHE A 209 3.15 -13.23 -3.11
N THR A 210 2.20 -13.52 -2.22
CA THR A 210 2.48 -13.71 -0.78
C THR A 210 2.05 -15.12 -0.38
N LYS A 211 0.89 -15.27 0.28
CA LYS A 211 0.18 -16.55 0.44
C LYS A 211 -0.84 -16.77 -0.67
N VAL A 212 -1.38 -15.67 -1.16
CA VAL A 212 -2.32 -15.57 -2.27
C VAL A 212 -1.77 -14.60 -3.31
N THR A 213 -2.31 -14.67 -4.53
CA THR A 213 -2.01 -13.66 -5.54
C THR A 213 -2.65 -12.34 -5.14
N ARG A 214 -1.84 -11.28 -5.13
CA ARG A 214 -2.30 -9.92 -4.92
C ARG A 214 -2.39 -9.18 -6.24
N LEU A 215 -3.49 -8.47 -6.46
CA LEU A 215 -3.77 -7.66 -7.64
C LEU A 215 -4.29 -6.29 -7.20
N VAL A 216 -3.52 -5.23 -7.44
CA VAL A 216 -3.92 -3.87 -7.08
C VAL A 216 -3.76 -2.93 -8.26
N ALA A 217 -4.80 -2.14 -8.56
CA ALA A 217 -4.70 -1.12 -9.59
C ALA A 217 -3.64 -0.06 -9.22
N LEU A 218 -2.74 0.24 -10.17
CA LEU A 218 -1.77 1.32 -10.08
C LEU A 218 -2.28 2.59 -10.76
N THR A 219 -3.14 2.43 -11.77
CA THR A 219 -3.89 3.51 -12.42
C THR A 219 -5.38 3.13 -12.49
N PRO A 220 -6.31 4.10 -12.63
CA PRO A 220 -7.62 3.80 -13.19
C PRO A 220 -7.47 3.30 -14.64
N LEU A 221 -8.57 2.85 -15.25
CA LEU A 221 -8.62 2.67 -16.71
C LEU A 221 -8.53 4.04 -17.38
N LEU A 222 -7.42 4.29 -18.05
CA LEU A 222 -7.13 5.51 -18.77
C LEU A 222 -7.65 5.40 -20.21
N PRO A 223 -8.30 6.44 -20.75
CA PRO A 223 -8.71 6.46 -22.15
C PRO A 223 -7.48 6.49 -23.06
N ALA A 224 -7.30 5.44 -23.86
CA ALA A 224 -6.22 5.27 -24.83
C ALA A 224 -6.62 5.80 -26.21
N ALA A 225 -7.11 7.05 -26.26
CA ALA A 225 -7.52 7.71 -27.49
C ALA A 225 -6.72 9.00 -27.70
N ILE A 226 -6.23 9.22 -28.92
CA ILE A 226 -5.40 10.39 -29.24
C ILE A 226 -6.24 11.69 -29.36
N TRP A 227 -7.54 11.57 -29.60
CA TRP A 227 -8.48 12.68 -29.85
C TRP A 227 -9.63 12.71 -28.84
N SER A 228 -9.35 12.59 -27.54
CA SER A 228 -10.39 12.72 -26.52
C SER A 228 -10.95 14.15 -26.40
N GLY A 229 -10.29 15.16 -26.99
CA GLY A 229 -10.57 16.58 -26.74
C GLY A 229 -10.13 17.05 -25.34
N ASP A 230 -9.91 16.11 -24.44
CA ASP A 230 -9.47 16.30 -23.07
C ASP A 230 -7.94 16.41 -22.97
N GLU A 231 -7.46 17.61 -22.64
CA GLU A 231 -6.02 17.91 -22.53
C GLU A 231 -5.30 17.12 -21.43
N TRP A 232 -6.03 16.55 -20.46
CA TRP A 232 -5.44 15.81 -19.32
C TRP A 232 -5.01 14.37 -19.67
N ALA A 233 -5.65 13.74 -20.67
CA ALA A 233 -5.52 12.30 -20.92
C ALA A 233 -4.13 11.92 -21.43
N ARG A 234 -3.64 12.61 -22.47
CA ARG A 234 -2.33 12.32 -23.08
C ARG A 234 -1.17 12.49 -22.09
N PRO A 235 -1.01 13.60 -21.34
CA PRO A 235 0.06 13.73 -20.34
C PRO A 235 0.00 12.64 -19.26
N THR A 236 -1.21 12.26 -18.83
CA THR A 236 -1.41 11.19 -17.83
C THR A 236 -0.94 9.83 -18.36
N LEU A 237 -1.27 9.51 -19.61
CA LEU A 237 -0.80 8.29 -20.27
C LEU A 237 0.73 8.26 -20.44
N MET A 238 1.34 9.38 -20.82
CA MET A 238 2.80 9.48 -20.95
C MET A 238 3.48 9.17 -19.61
N LYS A 239 2.97 9.75 -18.51
CA LYS A 239 3.45 9.45 -17.15
C LYS A 239 3.25 7.98 -16.78
N ALA A 240 2.09 7.41 -17.10
CA ALA A 240 1.78 6.01 -16.79
C ALA A 240 2.72 5.03 -17.53
N PHE A 241 2.97 5.24 -18.83
CA PHE A 241 3.92 4.43 -19.60
C PHE A 241 5.35 4.57 -19.08
N GLN A 242 5.79 5.79 -18.79
CA GLN A 242 7.11 6.02 -18.19
C GLN A 242 7.25 5.28 -16.85
N ALA A 243 6.26 5.42 -15.96
CA ALA A 243 6.24 4.74 -14.67
C ALA A 243 6.25 3.21 -14.84
N ALA A 244 5.51 2.68 -15.83
CA ALA A 244 5.44 1.27 -16.15
C ALA A 244 6.80 0.72 -16.63
N CYS A 245 7.47 1.41 -17.54
CA CYS A 245 8.82 1.02 -18.00
C CYS A 245 9.83 1.01 -16.85
N ILE A 246 9.80 2.03 -15.99
CA ILE A 246 10.69 2.13 -14.81
C ILE A 246 10.39 0.99 -13.82
N LEU A 247 9.11 0.69 -13.59
CA LEU A 247 8.68 -0.41 -12.72
C LEU A 247 9.18 -1.75 -13.23
N GLN A 248 8.96 -2.07 -14.52
CA GLN A 248 9.44 -3.33 -15.09
C GLN A 248 10.97 -3.45 -15.04
N TYR A 249 11.69 -2.35 -15.24
CA TYR A 249 13.15 -2.35 -15.10
C TYR A 249 13.61 -2.74 -13.69
N HIS A 250 12.95 -2.21 -12.66
CA HIS A 250 13.26 -2.57 -11.29
C HIS A 250 12.85 -4.01 -10.96
N ILE A 251 11.71 -4.47 -11.46
CA ILE A 251 11.28 -5.87 -11.34
C ILE A 251 12.35 -6.81 -11.94
N ASN A 252 12.81 -6.52 -13.16
CA ASN A 252 13.86 -7.28 -13.84
C ASN A 252 15.15 -7.34 -13.02
N LYS A 253 15.60 -6.17 -12.52
CA LYS A 253 16.81 -6.08 -11.70
C LYS A 253 16.69 -6.90 -10.41
N ASP A 254 15.59 -6.71 -9.68
CA ASP A 254 15.39 -7.36 -8.38
C ASP A 254 15.21 -8.88 -8.56
N THR A 255 14.59 -9.30 -9.67
CA THR A 255 14.46 -10.72 -10.06
C THR A 255 15.82 -11.32 -10.41
N ALA A 256 16.67 -10.60 -11.15
CA ALA A 256 18.04 -11.04 -11.44
C ALA A 256 18.89 -11.18 -10.16
N GLU A 257 18.75 -10.24 -9.22
CA GLU A 257 19.43 -10.31 -7.92
C GLU A 257 18.92 -11.49 -7.08
N PHE A 258 17.62 -11.79 -7.11
CA PHE A 258 17.04 -12.97 -6.47
C PHE A 258 17.61 -14.27 -7.06
N MET A 259 17.60 -14.39 -8.38
CA MET A 259 18.10 -15.59 -9.09
C MET A 259 19.61 -15.80 -8.90
N ALA A 260 20.37 -14.73 -8.68
CA ALA A 260 21.78 -14.81 -8.34
C ALA A 260 22.05 -15.17 -6.86
N ASP A 261 21.00 -15.48 -6.09
CA ASP A 261 21.01 -15.73 -4.63
C ASP A 261 21.58 -14.54 -3.82
N ARG A 262 21.53 -13.34 -4.39
CA ARG A 262 22.06 -12.10 -3.78
C ARG A 262 21.02 -11.36 -2.95
N LEU A 263 19.77 -11.80 -2.97
CA LEU A 263 18.72 -11.36 -2.05
C LEU A 263 18.61 -12.40 -0.91
N PRO A 264 19.28 -12.19 0.24
CA PRO A 264 19.51 -13.23 1.24
C PRO A 264 18.35 -13.41 2.22
N HIS A 265 17.20 -12.75 2.01
CA HIS A 265 16.13 -12.72 3.00
C HIS A 265 14.82 -13.25 2.41
N PRO A 266 14.05 -14.07 3.16
CA PRO A 266 12.68 -14.36 2.79
C PRO A 266 11.90 -13.05 2.61
N PRO A 267 10.94 -12.98 1.67
CA PRO A 267 10.12 -11.82 1.53
C PRO A 267 9.39 -11.75 2.86
N LYS A 268 9.35 -10.55 3.44
CA LYS A 268 8.44 -10.34 4.54
C LYS A 268 7.03 -10.27 3.94
N GLY A 269 6.49 -11.40 3.48
CA GLY A 269 5.30 -11.48 2.61
C GLY A 269 4.10 -10.69 3.15
N ASP A 270 4.01 -10.62 4.47
CA ASP A 270 2.95 -9.91 5.19
C ASP A 270 3.47 -8.63 5.91
N LEU A 271 4.71 -8.18 5.68
CA LEU A 271 5.27 -6.97 6.30
C LEU A 271 5.82 -5.97 5.27
N PRO A 272 5.88 -4.68 5.62
CA PRO A 272 6.50 -3.67 4.76
C PRO A 272 7.97 -3.95 4.43
N TYR A 273 8.40 -3.61 3.21
CA TYR A 273 9.80 -3.71 2.77
C TYR A 273 10.72 -2.73 3.53
N VAL A 274 10.16 -1.67 4.10
CA VAL A 274 10.91 -0.59 4.74
C VAL A 274 11.52 -1.08 6.06
N ASN A 275 12.83 -0.92 6.18
CA ASN A 275 13.63 -1.32 7.34
C ASN A 275 14.63 -0.22 7.78
N GLU A 276 14.56 0.94 7.15
CA GLU A 276 15.41 2.09 7.47
C GLU A 276 14.64 3.41 7.30
N VAL A 277 14.91 4.37 8.19
CA VAL A 277 14.45 5.77 8.10
C VAL A 277 15.52 6.70 8.64
N PRO A 278 15.48 8.02 8.35
CA PRO A 278 16.27 8.99 9.09
C PRO A 278 16.02 8.88 10.61
N ALA A 279 17.10 8.89 11.39
CA ALA A 279 17.03 8.93 12.84
C ALA A 279 16.46 10.27 13.32
N HIS A 280 15.79 10.25 14.46
CA HIS A 280 15.23 11.43 15.11
C HIS A 280 15.58 11.44 16.61
N PRO A 281 16.28 12.48 17.13
CA PRO A 281 16.85 13.61 16.39
C PRO A 281 17.88 13.21 15.31
N PRO A 282 18.16 14.08 14.32
CA PRO A 282 19.04 13.75 13.20
C PRO A 282 20.44 13.33 13.67
N SER A 283 20.76 12.05 13.47
CA SER A 283 22.06 11.46 13.83
C SER A 283 22.55 10.45 12.78
N GLY A 284 21.82 10.29 11.68
CA GLY A 284 22.10 9.33 10.63
C GLY A 284 20.85 8.54 10.25
N LYS A 285 21.04 7.26 9.90
CA LYS A 285 19.96 6.33 9.57
C LYS A 285 19.66 5.42 10.76
N LEU A 286 18.39 5.19 11.02
CA LEU A 286 17.90 4.22 11.98
C LEU A 286 17.45 2.96 11.22
N HIS A 287 18.14 1.85 11.47
CA HIS A 287 17.78 0.54 10.93
C HIS A 287 16.92 -0.24 11.94
N PHE A 288 15.87 -0.88 11.45
CA PHE A 288 14.94 -1.66 12.25
C PHE A 288 14.47 -2.91 11.51
N GLU A 289 14.12 -3.93 12.28
CA GLU A 289 13.53 -5.16 11.75
C GLU A 289 12.10 -5.31 12.26
N THR A 290 11.13 -5.09 11.36
CA THR A 290 9.70 -5.32 11.61
C THR A 290 9.40 -6.79 11.91
N ARG A 291 8.49 -7.00 12.86
CA ARG A 291 7.98 -8.30 13.28
C ARG A 291 6.45 -8.26 13.37
N VAL A 292 5.82 -9.42 13.23
CA VAL A 292 4.41 -9.58 13.55
C VAL A 292 4.30 -9.63 15.09
N GLU A 293 4.32 -8.45 15.70
CA GLU A 293 4.10 -8.26 17.13
C GLU A 293 2.99 -7.22 17.31
N TYR A 294 1.95 -7.60 18.06
CA TYR A 294 0.75 -6.79 18.26
C TYR A 294 0.95 -5.83 19.42
N TYR A 295 0.79 -4.52 19.15
CA TYR A 295 1.01 -3.48 20.15
C TYR A 295 -0.11 -3.41 21.22
N GLN A 296 -1.32 -3.96 20.97
CA GLN A 296 -2.47 -3.84 21.89
C GLN A 296 -3.47 -5.02 21.82
N GLY A 297 -3.01 -6.27 21.86
CA GLY A 297 -3.90 -7.45 21.97
C GLY A 297 -4.22 -8.17 20.65
N LYS A 298 -5.10 -9.17 20.71
CA LYS A 298 -5.37 -10.13 19.61
C LYS A 298 -6.23 -9.56 18.48
N ASP A 299 -6.97 -8.48 18.74
CA ASP A 299 -7.87 -7.90 17.74
C ASP A 299 -7.11 -6.92 16.85
N HIS A 300 -6.73 -7.42 15.67
CA HIS A 300 -6.23 -6.62 14.57
C HIS A 300 -7.20 -5.46 14.32
N HIS A 301 -6.78 -4.22 14.59
CA HIS A 301 -7.37 -3.11 13.87
C HIS A 301 -6.90 -3.22 12.42
N LEU A 302 -7.76 -3.81 11.59
CA LEU A 302 -7.57 -4.18 10.19
C LEU A 302 -7.00 -3.06 9.29
N ASN A 303 -6.92 -1.81 9.77
CA ASN A 303 -6.42 -0.65 9.03
C ASN A 303 -5.27 0.10 9.72
N ARG A 304 -4.66 -0.45 10.78
CA ARG A 304 -3.55 0.19 11.50
C ARG A 304 -2.24 -0.54 11.18
N PHE A 305 -1.48 0.00 10.23
CA PHE A 305 -0.14 -0.49 9.86
C PHE A 305 0.89 -0.15 10.95
N ILE A 306 0.71 -0.74 12.13
CA ILE A 306 1.55 -0.59 13.32
C ILE A 306 2.17 -1.95 13.63
N TYR A 307 3.49 -1.99 13.73
CA TYR A 307 4.26 -3.20 13.90
C TYR A 307 5.21 -3.06 15.09
N GLY A 308 5.37 -4.11 15.89
CA GLY A 308 6.56 -4.23 16.73
C GLY A 308 7.81 -4.43 15.86
N ALA A 309 8.93 -3.89 16.29
CA ALA A 309 10.21 -4.07 15.62
C ALA A 309 11.37 -4.06 16.63
N THR A 310 12.56 -4.45 16.15
CA THR A 310 13.78 -4.44 16.94
C THR A 310 14.86 -3.57 16.31
N LEU A 311 15.58 -2.81 17.13
CA LEU A 311 16.73 -2.01 16.73
C LEU A 311 18.06 -2.75 16.91
N GLY A 312 18.90 -2.76 15.88
CA GLY A 312 20.30 -3.20 15.93
C GLY A 312 20.53 -4.60 16.52
N LYS A 313 21.75 -4.85 17.02
CA LYS A 313 22.14 -6.14 17.64
C LYS A 313 21.55 -6.35 19.04
N ASN A 314 21.30 -5.26 19.77
CA ASN A 314 20.77 -5.31 21.14
C ASN A 314 19.27 -5.64 21.17
N LYS A 315 18.60 -5.63 20.01
CA LYS A 315 17.19 -5.97 19.82
C LYS A 315 16.25 -5.16 20.72
N ASP A 316 16.56 -3.89 20.94
CA ASP A 316 15.68 -2.98 21.68
C ASP A 316 14.33 -2.90 20.96
N ARG A 317 13.25 -3.13 21.71
CA ARG A 317 11.90 -3.15 21.16
C ARG A 317 11.42 -1.74 20.86
N VAL A 318 10.83 -1.58 19.69
CA VAL A 318 10.24 -0.33 19.20
C VAL A 318 8.93 -0.61 18.49
N VAL A 319 8.18 0.44 18.25
CA VAL A 319 6.97 0.41 17.42
C VAL A 319 7.25 1.16 16.13
N VAL A 320 6.84 0.59 15.00
CA VAL A 320 6.91 1.21 13.68
C VAL A 320 5.51 1.40 13.16
N LYS A 321 5.14 2.65 12.90
CA LYS A 321 3.85 3.01 12.31
C LYS A 321 4.04 3.48 10.88
N PHE A 322 3.16 3.02 10.00
CA PHE A 322 3.02 3.51 8.64
C PHE A 322 1.66 4.21 8.50
N THR A 323 1.67 5.44 7.99
CA THR A 323 0.42 6.20 7.78
C THR A 323 0.56 7.18 6.61
N LYS A 324 -0.57 7.62 6.05
CA LYS A 324 -0.61 8.56 4.92
C LYS A 324 -0.61 10.02 5.36
N ARG A 325 -0.83 10.29 6.64
CA ARG A 325 -0.84 11.63 7.25
C ARG A 325 -0.29 11.54 8.65
N TYR A 326 0.55 12.50 9.03
CA TYR A 326 1.16 12.52 10.36
C TYR A 326 1.61 13.91 10.78
N CYS A 327 1.19 14.36 11.96
CA CYS A 327 1.68 15.60 12.55
C CYS A 327 2.89 15.34 13.46
N LEU A 328 4.08 15.29 12.84
CA LEU A 328 5.33 15.13 13.60
C LEU A 328 5.54 16.26 14.64
N PRO A 329 5.34 17.56 14.32
CA PRO A 329 5.56 18.63 15.30
C PRO A 329 4.71 18.48 16.57
N LEU A 330 3.43 18.16 16.43
CA LEU A 330 2.54 17.90 17.57
C LEU A 330 3.01 16.69 18.38
N HIS A 331 3.41 15.59 17.72
CA HIS A 331 3.93 14.43 18.44
C HIS A 331 5.18 14.80 19.26
N LEU A 332 6.12 15.53 18.67
CA LEU A 332 7.33 15.96 19.35
C LEU A 332 7.02 16.87 20.54
N PHE A 333 6.07 17.81 20.39
CA PHE A 333 5.61 18.67 21.48
C PHE A 333 5.10 17.85 22.69
N CYS A 334 4.26 16.84 22.41
CA CYS A 334 3.71 15.97 23.46
C CYS A 334 4.79 15.07 24.07
N ALA A 335 5.71 14.56 23.27
CA ALA A 335 6.79 13.68 23.71
C ALA A 335 7.81 14.42 24.61
N GLU A 336 8.14 15.67 24.27
CA GLU A 336 9.01 16.53 25.09
C GLU A 336 8.44 16.74 26.51
N LYS A 337 7.11 16.88 26.60
CA LYS A 337 6.37 16.99 27.86
C LYS A 337 6.13 15.63 28.54
N ARG A 338 6.69 14.54 28.00
CA ARG A 338 6.56 13.16 28.49
C ARG A 338 5.13 12.63 28.50
N HIS A 339 4.31 13.14 27.59
CA HIS A 339 2.93 12.72 27.37
C HIS A 339 2.72 12.03 26.01
N ALA A 340 3.78 11.67 25.30
CA ALA A 340 3.72 10.82 24.11
C ALA A 340 5.00 9.99 24.00
N PRO A 341 4.99 8.83 23.29
CA PRO A 341 6.19 8.04 23.09
C PRO A 341 7.28 8.85 22.39
N ARG A 342 8.54 8.68 22.79
CA ARG A 342 9.65 9.32 22.09
C ARG A 342 9.76 8.80 20.65
N VAL A 343 9.84 9.73 19.70
CA VAL A 343 10.18 9.44 18.30
C VAL A 343 11.68 9.16 18.19
N LEU A 344 12.02 8.02 17.61
CA LEU A 344 13.40 7.54 17.39
C LEU A 344 13.82 7.70 15.93
N GLY A 345 12.87 7.68 15.00
CA GLY A 345 13.11 7.82 13.57
C GLY A 345 11.84 8.26 12.84
N TYR A 346 12.03 9.03 11.78
CA TYR A 346 10.95 9.55 10.97
C TYR A 346 11.40 9.73 9.53
N GLY A 347 10.58 9.29 8.58
CA GLY A 347 10.81 9.54 7.16
C GLY A 347 9.54 9.40 6.34
N VAL A 348 9.59 9.90 5.11
CA VAL A 348 8.53 9.70 4.11
C VAL A 348 9.09 8.81 3.00
N VAL A 349 8.41 7.71 2.72
CA VAL A 349 8.75 6.78 1.64
C VAL A 349 7.78 6.91 0.47
N HIS A 350 8.12 6.25 -0.64
CA HIS A 350 7.33 6.28 -1.87
C HIS A 350 5.86 5.91 -1.64
N GLY A 351 4.98 6.48 -2.47
CA GLY A 351 3.54 6.41 -2.26
C GLY A 351 3.06 7.28 -1.09
N GLY A 352 3.87 8.25 -0.63
CA GLY A 352 3.48 9.24 0.38
C GLY A 352 3.24 8.65 1.77
N TRP A 353 3.96 7.59 2.13
CA TRP A 353 3.82 6.96 3.44
C TRP A 353 4.81 7.56 4.43
N HIS A 354 4.28 8.09 5.53
CA HIS A 354 5.06 8.44 6.71
C HIS A 354 5.41 7.16 7.46
N VAL A 355 6.67 7.04 7.86
CA VAL A 355 7.20 5.93 8.63
C VAL A 355 7.75 6.50 9.93
N ILE A 356 7.16 6.08 11.04
CA ILE A 356 7.46 6.60 12.37
C ILE A 356 7.94 5.46 13.24
N VAL A 357 9.18 5.56 13.72
CA VAL A 357 9.75 4.62 14.68
C VAL A 357 9.73 5.30 16.05
N MET A 358 9.04 4.70 17.02
CA MET A 358 8.88 5.24 18.36
C MET A 358 9.21 4.20 19.43
N GLU A 359 9.52 4.65 20.63
CA GLU A 359 9.82 3.76 21.74
C GLU A 359 8.64 2.83 22.06
N TRP A 360 8.95 1.62 22.53
CA TRP A 360 7.94 0.69 23.00
C TRP A 360 7.47 1.07 24.42
N ILE A 361 6.17 1.30 24.58
CA ILE A 361 5.56 1.50 25.90
C ILE A 361 5.02 0.17 26.39
N ALA A 362 5.59 -0.37 27.47
CA ALA A 362 5.01 -1.53 28.14
C ALA A 362 3.75 -1.11 28.91
N ASN A 363 2.61 -1.70 28.57
CA ASN A 363 1.32 -1.50 29.22
C ASN A 363 0.51 -2.81 29.24
N ASP A 364 -0.47 -2.89 30.11
CA ASP A 364 -1.62 -3.77 29.98
C ASP A 364 -2.81 -2.96 29.42
N PRO A 365 -3.63 -3.49 28.49
CA PRO A 365 -4.85 -2.81 28.05
C PRO A 365 -5.78 -2.42 29.22
N SER A 366 -5.84 -3.24 30.26
CA SER A 366 -6.65 -2.97 31.46
C SER A 366 -6.04 -1.94 32.41
N ASP A 367 -4.77 -1.56 32.25
CA ASP A 367 -4.10 -0.60 33.16
C ASP A 367 -4.85 0.73 33.23
N ARG A 368 -5.49 1.16 32.14
CA ARG A 368 -6.25 2.42 32.11
C ARG A 368 -7.44 2.38 33.08
N GLU A 369 -8.24 1.32 33.01
CA GLU A 369 -9.41 1.10 33.88
C GLU A 369 -8.95 0.85 35.32
N ASN A 370 -7.99 -0.06 35.52
CA ASN A 370 -7.46 -0.45 36.82
C ASN A 370 -6.88 0.72 37.63
N TYR A 371 -6.35 1.75 36.95
CA TYR A 371 -5.73 2.89 37.61
C TYR A 371 -6.57 4.18 37.55
N ALA A 372 -7.71 4.18 36.84
CA ALA A 372 -8.58 5.34 36.71
C ALA A 372 -9.07 5.84 38.07
N SER A 373 -9.57 4.96 38.93
CA SER A 373 -10.06 5.31 40.29
C SER A 373 -9.04 6.10 41.11
N LYS A 374 -7.76 5.83 40.92
CA LYS A 374 -6.66 6.43 41.69
C LYS A 374 -6.06 7.67 41.04
N TYR A 375 -5.93 7.71 39.72
CA TYR A 375 -5.13 8.74 39.03
C TYR A 375 -5.92 9.61 38.07
N LEU A 376 -7.22 9.37 37.84
CA LEU A 376 -8.04 10.17 36.93
C LEU A 376 -8.02 11.69 37.22
N PRO A 377 -8.12 12.17 38.49
CA PRO A 377 -8.04 13.62 38.75
C PRO A 377 -6.71 14.23 38.28
N ARG A 378 -5.62 13.47 38.39
CA ARG A 378 -4.30 13.89 37.92
C ARG A 378 -4.22 13.83 36.40
N TRP A 379 -4.64 12.71 35.79
CA TRP A 379 -4.64 12.54 34.35
C TRP A 379 -5.47 13.61 33.64
N SER A 380 -6.67 13.91 34.16
CA SER A 380 -7.54 14.97 33.66
C SER A 380 -6.83 16.33 33.66
N LYS A 381 -6.21 16.70 34.79
CA LYS A 381 -5.43 17.95 34.89
C LYS A 381 -4.25 17.98 33.92
N ASP A 382 -3.48 16.90 33.86
CA ASP A 382 -2.28 16.81 33.02
C ASP A 382 -2.65 16.84 31.52
N LEU A 383 -3.72 16.15 31.11
CA LEU A 383 -4.23 16.14 29.73
C LEU A 383 -4.80 17.49 29.31
N LYS A 384 -5.63 18.13 30.14
CA LYS A 384 -6.17 19.47 29.84
C LYS A 384 -5.05 20.47 29.62
N LYS A 385 -4.08 20.50 30.54
CA LYS A 385 -2.89 21.35 30.41
C LYS A 385 -2.08 21.06 29.14
N LEU A 386 -1.93 19.80 28.77
CA LEU A 386 -1.21 19.41 27.55
C LEU A 386 -1.94 19.90 26.29
N VAL A 387 -3.26 19.72 26.25
CA VAL A 387 -4.13 20.10 25.14
C VAL A 387 -4.17 21.59 24.97
N ASP A 388 -4.40 22.34 26.04
CA ASP A 388 -4.30 23.81 26.05
C ASP A 388 -2.93 24.26 25.49
N GLY A 389 -1.86 23.63 25.95
CA GLY A 389 -0.51 23.98 25.53
C GLY A 389 -0.23 23.77 24.04
N PHE A 390 -0.74 22.69 23.41
CA PHE A 390 -0.56 22.54 21.96
C PHE A 390 -1.56 23.37 21.14
N HIS A 391 -2.74 23.68 21.69
CA HIS A 391 -3.68 24.62 21.09
C HIS A 391 -3.11 26.04 21.03
N GLU A 392 -2.42 26.50 22.08
CA GLU A 392 -1.68 27.78 22.10
C GLU A 392 -0.62 27.85 20.98
N GLU A 393 0.06 26.73 20.72
CA GLU A 393 1.01 26.60 19.61
C GLU A 393 0.34 26.53 18.24
N GLY A 394 -1.00 26.43 18.17
CA GLY A 394 -1.77 26.37 16.93
C GLY A 394 -1.95 24.94 16.39
N PHE A 395 -1.67 23.92 17.19
CA PHE A 395 -1.94 22.55 16.80
C PHE A 395 -3.33 22.10 17.22
N VAL A 396 -3.90 21.14 16.50
CA VAL A 396 -5.04 20.32 16.92
C VAL A 396 -4.63 18.85 16.79
N HIS A 397 -5.20 17.97 17.62
CA HIS A 397 -4.92 16.53 17.59
C HIS A 397 -5.90 15.77 16.70
N GLY A 398 -7.18 16.10 16.78
CA GLY A 398 -8.25 15.51 15.99
C GLY A 398 -8.65 14.09 16.35
N ASP A 399 -8.15 13.51 17.45
CA ASP A 399 -8.59 12.17 17.89
C ASP A 399 -8.21 11.91 19.36
N LEU A 400 -8.79 12.70 20.27
CA LEU A 400 -8.52 12.64 21.71
C LEU A 400 -9.38 11.58 22.44
N ARG A 401 -9.81 10.53 21.73
CA ARG A 401 -10.59 9.43 22.30
C ARG A 401 -9.75 8.56 23.22
N ASP A 402 -10.42 7.87 24.13
CA ASP A 402 -9.83 6.93 25.08
C ASP A 402 -8.92 5.88 24.40
N ALA A 403 -9.31 5.39 23.22
CA ALA A 403 -8.53 4.43 22.42
C ALA A 403 -7.13 4.92 21.99
N ASN A 404 -6.86 6.23 22.09
CA ASN A 404 -5.56 6.83 21.82
C ASN A 404 -4.83 7.25 23.11
N LEU A 405 -5.29 6.79 24.27
CA LEU A 405 -4.62 6.96 25.56
C LEU A 405 -3.92 5.67 25.99
N ILE A 406 -2.71 5.79 26.53
CA ILE A 406 -1.95 4.66 27.09
C ILE A 406 -1.41 5.00 28.47
N VAL A 407 -1.48 4.03 29.38
CA VAL A 407 -0.94 4.12 30.74
C VAL A 407 0.32 3.25 30.83
N PRO A 408 1.52 3.82 31.04
CA PRO A 408 2.74 3.04 31.13
C PRO A 408 2.79 2.19 32.41
N LYS A 409 3.04 0.89 32.28
CA LYS A 409 3.12 -0.06 33.41
C LYS A 409 4.11 0.36 34.50
N LYS A 410 5.26 0.92 34.11
CA LYS A 410 6.29 1.39 35.05
C LYS A 410 5.92 2.68 35.76
N ASN A 411 4.95 3.44 35.26
CA ASN A 411 4.55 4.72 35.83
C ASN A 411 3.06 5.01 35.59
N PRO A 412 2.16 4.30 36.30
CA PRO A 412 0.71 4.44 36.11
C PRO A 412 0.17 5.81 36.51
N LYS A 413 0.98 6.66 37.18
CA LYS A 413 0.62 8.06 37.48
C LYS A 413 0.62 8.93 36.23
N ARG A 414 1.14 8.45 35.10
CA ARG A 414 1.19 9.17 33.82
C ARG A 414 0.22 8.55 32.84
N ILE A 415 -0.32 9.41 31.99
CA ILE A 415 -1.09 9.04 30.81
C ILE A 415 -0.42 9.69 29.58
N MET A 416 -0.37 8.95 28.49
CA MET A 416 0.27 9.38 27.25
C MET A 416 -0.74 9.33 26.09
N LEU A 417 -0.66 10.32 25.21
CA LEU A 417 -1.36 10.38 23.94
C LEU A 417 -0.65 9.55 22.87
N LEU A 418 -1.44 8.92 22.02
CA LEU A 418 -1.04 8.18 20.84
C LEU A 418 -1.74 8.76 19.60
N ASN A 419 -1.33 8.30 18.42
CA ASN A 419 -2.06 8.49 17.17
C ASN A 419 -2.23 9.96 16.70
N PHE A 420 -1.13 10.55 16.24
CA PHE A 420 -1.07 11.92 15.70
C PHE A 420 -1.39 12.04 14.20
N ASP A 421 -2.20 11.14 13.65
CA ASP A 421 -2.44 11.05 12.19
C ASP A 421 -3.37 12.15 11.68
N TRP A 422 -4.32 12.56 12.52
CA TRP A 422 -5.29 13.62 12.24
C TRP A 422 -4.86 14.98 12.77
N GLY A 423 -3.74 15.02 13.47
CA GLY A 423 -3.22 16.27 13.98
C GLY A 423 -2.82 17.20 12.83
N GLY A 424 -2.83 18.50 13.11
CA GLY A 424 -2.43 19.50 12.13
C GLY A 424 -2.17 20.85 12.77
N ASP A 425 -1.56 21.74 11.99
CA ASP A 425 -1.32 23.13 12.37
C ASP A 425 -2.42 24.01 11.75
N VAL A 426 -3.31 24.53 12.59
CA VAL A 426 -4.42 25.39 12.12
C VAL A 426 -3.93 26.75 11.65
N LYS A 427 -2.72 27.17 12.04
CA LYS A 427 -2.08 28.40 11.53
C LYS A 427 -1.63 28.23 10.08
N SER A 428 -1.36 27.00 9.64
CA SER A 428 -1.02 26.66 8.26
C SER A 428 -2.24 26.44 7.35
N GLY A 429 -3.45 26.46 7.92
CA GLY A 429 -4.72 26.27 7.21
C GLY A 429 -5.66 25.30 7.92
N ALA A 430 -6.91 25.24 7.45
CA ALA A 430 -7.92 24.36 8.05
C ALA A 430 -7.56 22.87 7.88
N VAL A 431 -7.65 22.11 8.98
CA VAL A 431 -7.31 20.69 9.05
C VAL A 431 -8.59 19.87 8.91
N HIS A 432 -8.57 18.79 8.13
CA HIS A 432 -9.80 18.03 7.84
C HIS A 432 -9.60 16.51 7.90
N TYR A 433 -10.60 15.81 8.42
CA TYR A 433 -10.75 14.37 8.21
C TYR A 433 -10.96 14.05 6.72
N PRO A 434 -10.57 12.85 6.24
CA PRO A 434 -10.95 12.37 4.92
C PRO A 434 -12.47 12.22 4.81
N ALA A 435 -13.03 12.41 3.62
CA ALA A 435 -14.48 12.26 3.38
C ALA A 435 -15.04 10.87 3.70
N ALA A 436 -14.19 9.84 3.72
CA ALA A 436 -14.57 8.49 4.12
C ALA A 436 -14.57 8.27 5.65
N CYS A 437 -14.14 9.25 6.45
CA CYS A 437 -14.20 9.16 7.91
C CYS A 437 -15.66 9.27 8.35
N ARG A 438 -16.19 8.19 8.95
CA ARG A 438 -17.57 8.10 9.43
C ARG A 438 -17.66 7.83 10.93
N ASN A 439 -16.60 8.12 11.68
CA ASN A 439 -16.63 7.85 13.12
C ASN A 439 -17.49 8.93 13.80
N SER A 440 -18.69 8.54 14.24
CA SER A 440 -19.67 9.43 14.87
C SER A 440 -19.17 10.13 16.13
N ASP A 441 -18.11 9.62 16.78
CA ASP A 441 -17.51 10.25 17.95
C ASP A 441 -16.58 11.42 17.57
N LEU A 442 -16.18 11.49 16.29
CA LEU A 442 -15.27 12.50 15.75
C LEU A 442 -15.95 13.48 14.78
N VAL A 443 -17.00 13.04 14.09
CA VAL A 443 -17.72 13.86 13.10
C VAL A 443 -19.21 13.95 13.42
N ASP A 444 -19.77 15.16 13.38
CA ASP A 444 -21.21 15.40 13.47
C ASP A 444 -21.78 15.58 12.06
N GLY A 445 -22.14 14.47 11.42
CA GLY A 445 -22.63 14.44 10.04
C GLY A 445 -21.52 14.63 8.99
N TYR A 446 -21.53 15.77 8.28
CA TYR A 446 -20.65 16.04 7.12
C TYR A 446 -19.54 17.06 7.37
N ASP A 447 -19.52 17.72 8.54
CA ASP A 447 -18.45 18.66 8.85
C ASP A 447 -17.20 17.88 9.26
N LEU A 448 -16.20 17.91 8.39
CA LEU A 448 -14.94 17.18 8.52
C LEU A 448 -13.82 18.04 9.12
N GLU A 449 -14.06 19.31 9.43
CA GLU A 449 -13.03 20.21 9.93
C GLU A 449 -12.61 19.83 11.35
N ILE A 450 -11.32 19.86 11.62
CA ILE A 450 -10.72 19.57 12.92
C ILE A 450 -10.37 20.90 13.57
N THR A 451 -11.03 21.20 14.68
CA THR A 451 -10.91 22.47 15.38
C THR A 451 -10.57 22.28 16.85
N VAL A 452 -10.03 23.33 17.48
CA VAL A 452 -9.77 23.41 18.93
C VAL A 452 -11.02 23.06 19.74
N MET A 453 -12.19 23.57 19.32
CA MET A 453 -13.46 23.29 19.98
C MET A 453 -13.79 21.80 19.95
N ARG A 454 -13.57 21.13 18.81
CA ARG A 454 -13.82 19.69 18.66
C ARG A 454 -12.85 18.83 19.45
N ASP A 455 -11.57 19.21 19.50
CA ASP A 455 -10.59 18.56 20.39
C ASP A 455 -11.05 18.62 21.85
N ASN A 456 -11.45 19.80 22.33
CA ASN A 456 -11.92 19.97 23.70
C ASN A 456 -13.17 19.14 24.00
N LEU A 457 -14.13 19.12 23.08
CA LEU A 457 -15.32 18.27 23.21
C LEU A 457 -14.96 16.77 23.28
N ALA A 458 -14.07 16.31 22.40
CA ALA A 458 -13.62 14.91 22.39
C ALA A 458 -12.88 14.53 23.67
N LEU A 459 -12.06 15.43 24.21
CA LEU A 459 -11.36 15.24 25.49
C LEU A 459 -12.36 15.16 26.64
N ASP A 460 -13.30 16.10 26.74
CA ASP A 460 -14.29 16.12 27.83
C ASP A 460 -15.22 14.90 27.78
N ASN A 461 -15.60 14.42 26.60
CA ASN A 461 -16.32 13.15 26.43
C ASN A 461 -15.49 11.97 26.95
N THR A 462 -14.21 11.92 26.59
CA THR A 462 -13.28 10.86 27.01
C THR A 462 -13.09 10.85 28.52
N LEU A 463 -12.92 12.01 29.15
CA LEU A 463 -12.75 12.12 30.60
C LEU A 463 -14.03 11.71 31.34
N ARG A 464 -15.22 12.09 30.85
CA ARG A 464 -16.50 11.65 31.41
C ARG A 464 -16.68 10.14 31.33
N LYS A 465 -16.28 9.52 30.21
CA LYS A 465 -16.31 8.05 30.05
C LYS A 465 -15.44 7.36 31.10
N LEU A 466 -14.19 7.82 31.27
CA LEU A 466 -13.28 7.29 32.29
C LEU A 466 -13.78 7.51 33.73
N GLU A 467 -14.55 8.58 33.97
CA GLU A 467 -15.17 8.84 35.28
C GLU A 467 -16.35 7.92 35.56
N ALA A 468 -17.16 7.61 34.54
CA ALA A 468 -18.25 6.63 34.66
C ALA A 468 -17.71 5.21 34.92
N GLU A 469 -16.68 4.80 34.17
CA GLU A 469 -15.99 3.50 34.37
C GLU A 469 -15.40 3.38 35.78
N ARG A 470 -14.97 4.50 36.38
CA ARG A 470 -14.50 4.53 37.78
C ARG A 470 -15.63 4.25 38.78
N MET A 471 -16.83 4.81 38.56
CA MET A 471 -17.95 4.66 39.51
C MET A 471 -18.49 3.23 39.53
N GLU A 472 -18.49 2.53 38.41
CA GLU A 472 -18.92 1.12 38.33
C GLU A 472 -17.97 0.18 39.10
N ILE A 473 -16.66 0.46 39.15
CA ILE A 473 -15.68 -0.36 39.89
C ILE A 473 -15.72 -0.11 41.41
N ASP A 474 -16.13 1.08 41.85
CA ASP A 474 -16.24 1.41 43.28
C ASP A 474 -17.56 0.86 43.90
N GLU A 475 -18.50 0.36 43.09
CA GLU A 475 -19.80 -0.23 43.53
C GLU A 475 -19.82 -1.78 43.61
N ASP A 476 -18.80 -2.46 43.05
CA ASP A 476 -18.56 -3.91 43.16
C ASP A 476 -17.53 -4.24 44.27
#